data_AF-A0A7Y5C9K7-F1
#
_entry.id   AF-A0A7Y5C9K7-F1
#
_cell.length_a   1.000
_cell.length_b   1.000
_cell.length_c   1.000
_cell.angle_alpha   90.00
_cell.angle_beta   90.00
_cell.angle_gamma   90.00
#
_symmetry.space_group_name_H-M   'P 1'
#
loop_
_entity.id
_entity.type
_entity.pdbx_description
1 polymer ?
#
loop_
_entity_poly.entity_id
_entity_poly.type
_entity_poly.pdbx_seq_one_letter_code
_entity_poly.pdbx_strand_id
1 'polypeptide(L)'
;MLRRSLWGFAGLLAAVPCALAGIGSVSLIDASGLEFLINTDVTFATSSNASGAALDAAFTGAVAATTSGGGTTSTALTDAFNGYSNLFVDGTGYNLNGAVEFVCDGREIEFAPQTIGSLRVQRKVFVPDDDSFCRWLNIIKNNGGDTTASLLILNNLGSESDTVIAATSQAPLVATTADDWVVSYEDYTAGKSPDPRLSHVFQGPNRRQGISSITFANGNGQPFWEYEIDINAGATVIVMNLVSGQPSIAEAIAKAEELALVPETAVACLSDTERSQVVNFDVTEPTCTMTSSSSNPTNLTTIPVTVTFSEPVTGFTKTDIVPTNATVKNFDGSGAVYTFNLVPLSSGLVAADIGSGVAEDAGGNPNREAETFSRSLDGIGPTVAMSSTTPEPSNITRIIDVTATFSEPVSDFTAADITLVNCTLEGFAAASKAYTQFDFRLLPARITGQVGADIAAGVAHDAAGNPNSAAEPFRHTVGPGFSCIGTTTSKAAPSKASLAEIAPIAAVMLILSTAAYRRKKN
;
A
#
# COMPACT_ATOMS: atom_id res chain seq x y z
N MET A 1 -9.69 -57.44 -24.79
CA MET A 1 -9.97 -56.15 -25.45
C MET A 1 -9.26 -55.10 -24.60
N LEU A 2 -8.25 -54.29 -24.96
CA LEU A 2 -7.51 -53.85 -26.16
C LEU A 2 -6.00 -53.91 -25.77
N ARG A 3 -5.03 -54.39 -26.57
CA ARG A 3 -4.32 -53.82 -27.73
C ARG A 3 -3.56 -52.48 -27.51
N ARG A 4 -2.22 -52.58 -27.70
CA ARG A 4 -1.22 -51.64 -28.29
C ARG A 4 -0.82 -50.43 -27.43
N SER A 5 0.44 -50.18 -27.04
CA SER A 5 1.81 -50.26 -27.60
C SER A 5 2.34 -48.90 -28.12
N LEU A 6 3.48 -48.51 -27.53
CA LEU A 6 4.63 -47.79 -28.11
C LEU A 6 4.71 -46.25 -28.07
N TRP A 7 5.90 -45.80 -27.59
CA TRP A 7 6.63 -44.52 -27.76
C TRP A 7 6.29 -43.44 -26.73
N GLY A 8 7.23 -42.85 -25.98
CA GLY A 8 8.63 -42.54 -26.29
C GLY A 8 8.72 -41.06 -26.62
N PHE A 9 8.70 -40.19 -25.59
CA PHE A 9 9.07 -38.78 -25.74
C PHE A 9 9.92 -38.39 -24.54
N ALA A 10 11.23 -38.33 -24.78
CA ALA A 10 12.15 -37.55 -23.99
C ALA A 10 11.77 -36.09 -24.17
N GLY A 11 11.26 -35.46 -23.10
CA GLY A 11 11.09 -34.02 -23.04
C GLY A 11 12.46 -33.38 -23.00
N LEU A 12 12.84 -32.76 -24.12
CA LEU A 12 13.98 -31.87 -24.28
C LEU A 12 13.77 -30.69 -23.31
N LEU A 13 14.39 -30.73 -22.13
CA LEU A 13 14.65 -29.49 -21.39
C LEU A 13 15.58 -28.68 -22.28
N ALA A 14 15.09 -27.56 -22.81
CA ALA A 14 15.92 -26.55 -23.41
C ALA A 14 16.90 -26.07 -22.32
N ALA A 15 18.13 -26.53 -22.41
CA ALA A 15 19.22 -25.98 -21.64
C ALA A 15 19.38 -24.53 -22.10
N VAL A 16 19.11 -23.59 -21.19
CA VAL A 16 19.64 -22.23 -21.26
C VAL A 16 21.14 -22.38 -21.52
N PRO A 17 21.72 -21.73 -22.54
CA PRO A 17 23.16 -21.87 -22.78
C PRO A 17 23.88 -21.25 -21.58
N CYS A 18 24.41 -22.14 -20.74
CA CYS A 18 25.40 -21.84 -19.73
C CYS A 18 26.57 -21.12 -20.41
N ALA A 19 26.88 -19.94 -19.89
CA ALA A 19 27.95 -19.04 -20.28
C ALA A 19 29.16 -19.74 -20.91
N LEU A 20 29.43 -19.41 -22.18
CA LEU A 20 30.73 -19.64 -22.77
C LEU A 20 31.67 -18.55 -22.22
N ALA A 21 32.47 -18.90 -21.23
CA ALA A 21 33.56 -18.07 -20.75
C ALA A 21 34.57 -17.84 -21.89
N GLY A 22 34.63 -16.60 -22.37
CA GLY A 22 35.77 -16.05 -23.11
C GLY A 22 35.42 -15.33 -24.41
N ILE A 23 35.03 -14.04 -24.34
CA ILE A 23 35.56 -12.91 -25.12
C ILE A 23 34.81 -11.60 -24.76
N GLY A 24 35.19 -10.96 -23.66
CA GLY A 24 35.00 -9.53 -23.39
C GLY A 24 33.58 -8.93 -23.34
N SER A 25 32.53 -9.60 -23.79
CA SER A 25 31.20 -9.01 -23.98
C SER A 25 30.08 -10.05 -23.87
N VAL A 26 28.85 -9.57 -23.70
CA VAL A 26 27.62 -10.33 -23.52
C VAL A 26 26.57 -9.80 -24.50
N SER A 27 25.86 -10.71 -25.14
CA SER A 27 24.73 -10.40 -26.01
C SER A 27 23.42 -10.38 -25.22
N LEU A 28 22.62 -9.33 -25.41
CA LEU A 28 21.24 -9.23 -24.95
C LEU A 28 20.36 -8.75 -26.10
N ILE A 29 19.26 -9.47 -26.40
CA ILE A 29 18.40 -9.19 -27.56
C ILE A 29 17.04 -8.66 -27.08
N ASP A 30 16.65 -7.49 -27.57
CA ASP A 30 15.36 -6.89 -27.22
C ASP A 30 14.17 -7.52 -27.95
N ALA A 31 12.94 -7.11 -27.64
CA ALA A 31 11.72 -7.66 -28.25
C ALA A 31 11.60 -7.39 -29.76
N SER A 32 12.29 -6.38 -30.28
CA SER A 32 12.32 -6.07 -31.72
C SER A 32 13.32 -6.96 -32.48
N GLY A 33 14.15 -7.71 -31.75
CA GLY A 33 15.22 -8.53 -32.31
C GLY A 33 16.52 -7.76 -32.53
N LEU A 34 16.68 -6.57 -31.92
CA LEU A 34 17.94 -5.83 -31.87
C LEU A 34 18.83 -6.44 -30.78
N GLU A 35 19.96 -7.00 -31.19
CA GLU A 35 20.98 -7.56 -30.31
C GLU A 35 21.94 -6.46 -29.88
N PHE A 36 22.11 -6.26 -28.56
CA PHE A 36 23.11 -5.37 -27.97
C PHE A 36 24.30 -6.19 -27.47
N LEU A 37 25.50 -5.86 -27.93
CA LEU A 37 26.74 -6.48 -27.47
C LEU A 37 27.38 -5.61 -26.38
N ILE A 38 27.14 -5.94 -25.11
CA ILE A 38 27.60 -5.17 -23.96
C ILE A 38 28.96 -5.66 -23.50
N ASN A 39 29.93 -4.75 -23.39
CA ASN A 39 31.27 -5.05 -22.90
C ASN A 39 31.26 -5.40 -21.40
N THR A 40 31.68 -6.62 -21.04
CA THR A 40 31.66 -7.14 -19.66
C THR A 40 33.03 -7.49 -19.10
N ASP A 41 34.06 -7.65 -19.94
CA ASP A 41 35.38 -8.07 -19.46
C ASP A 41 36.50 -7.42 -20.28
N VAL A 42 37.22 -6.50 -19.63
CA VAL A 42 38.41 -5.90 -20.19
C VAL A 42 39.49 -6.07 -19.14
N THR A 43 40.41 -6.99 -19.37
CA THR A 43 41.59 -7.18 -18.53
C THR A 43 42.77 -6.30 -18.97
N PHE A 44 42.58 -5.45 -19.99
CA PHE A 44 43.60 -4.53 -20.52
C PHE A 44 42.99 -3.24 -21.08
N ALA A 45 43.42 -2.07 -20.60
CA ALA A 45 42.86 -0.78 -21.02
C ALA A 45 43.23 -0.42 -22.47
N THR A 46 42.21 -0.25 -23.32
CA THR A 46 42.31 0.46 -24.62
C THR A 46 41.15 1.46 -24.70
N SER A 47 41.24 2.43 -25.63
CA SER A 47 40.24 3.50 -25.79
C SER A 47 38.84 3.05 -26.23
N SER A 48 38.67 1.78 -26.64
CA SER A 48 37.41 1.22 -27.18
C SER A 48 36.64 0.31 -26.21
N ASN A 49 37.12 0.08 -24.98
CA ASN A 49 36.61 -1.00 -24.13
C ASN A 49 36.33 -0.53 -22.69
N ALA A 50 35.26 0.24 -22.46
CA ALA A 50 34.80 0.62 -21.12
C ALA A 50 33.77 -0.38 -20.56
N SER A 51 33.73 -0.56 -19.24
CA SER A 51 32.81 -1.52 -18.62
C SER A 51 31.36 -1.10 -18.84
N GLY A 52 30.57 -1.97 -19.45
CA GLY A 52 29.16 -1.74 -19.76
C GLY A 52 28.92 -0.89 -21.00
N ALA A 53 29.93 -0.49 -21.77
CA ALA A 53 29.71 0.16 -23.05
C ALA A 53 29.14 -0.84 -24.08
N ALA A 54 28.22 -0.40 -24.94
CA ALA A 54 27.76 -1.21 -26.07
C ALA A 54 28.78 -1.14 -27.20
N LEU A 55 29.30 -2.31 -27.61
CA LEU A 55 30.33 -2.47 -28.63
C LEU A 55 29.76 -2.59 -30.04
N ASP A 56 28.51 -3.05 -30.13
CA ASP A 56 27.72 -3.20 -31.36
C ASP A 56 26.23 -3.32 -30.96
N ALA A 57 25.35 -2.97 -31.87
CA ALA A 57 23.96 -3.34 -31.89
C ALA A 57 23.46 -3.59 -33.31
N ALA A 58 22.88 -4.77 -33.51
CA ALA A 58 22.44 -5.23 -34.83
C ALA A 58 21.14 -6.02 -34.75
N PHE A 59 20.25 -5.81 -35.72
CA PHE A 59 19.06 -6.64 -35.85
C PHE A 59 19.47 -8.06 -36.26
N THR A 60 18.98 -9.05 -35.51
CA THR A 60 19.22 -10.48 -35.74
C THR A 60 18.61 -11.00 -37.05
N GLY A 61 17.76 -10.21 -37.70
CA GLY A 61 17.11 -10.52 -38.96
C GLY A 61 16.72 -9.28 -39.76
N ALA A 62 16.14 -9.49 -40.95
CA ALA A 62 15.68 -8.39 -41.79
C ALA A 62 14.41 -7.76 -41.22
N VAL A 63 14.39 -6.43 -41.18
CA VAL A 63 13.26 -5.60 -40.75
C VAL A 63 12.79 -4.70 -41.90
N ALA A 64 11.55 -4.21 -41.80
CA ALA A 64 11.00 -3.26 -42.75
C ALA A 64 11.55 -1.85 -42.47
N ALA A 65 12.76 -1.57 -42.93
CA ALA A 65 13.45 -0.31 -42.68
C ALA A 65 13.02 0.78 -43.65
N THR A 66 12.90 2.01 -43.17
CA THR A 66 12.74 3.17 -44.07
C THR A 66 14.04 3.48 -44.81
N THR A 67 13.94 4.05 -46.00
CA THR A 67 15.09 4.55 -46.78
C THR A 67 15.24 6.05 -46.59
N SER A 68 16.46 6.61 -46.64
CA SER A 68 16.64 8.08 -46.53
C SER A 68 16.02 8.84 -47.71
N GLY A 69 15.79 8.18 -48.85
CA GLY A 69 15.01 8.71 -49.98
C GLY A 69 13.48 8.58 -49.87
N GLY A 70 12.95 8.05 -48.76
CA GLY A 70 11.52 7.75 -48.57
C GLY A 70 11.08 6.38 -49.12
N GLY A 71 10.14 5.72 -48.42
CA GLY A 71 9.73 4.34 -48.69
C GLY A 71 10.30 3.34 -47.68
N THR A 72 10.02 2.04 -47.89
CA THR A 72 10.48 0.94 -47.01
C THR A 72 11.15 -0.18 -47.80
N THR A 73 12.15 -0.84 -47.20
CA THR A 73 12.86 -2.00 -47.74
C THR A 73 13.08 -3.04 -46.64
N SER A 74 13.00 -4.32 -46.98
CA SER A 74 13.42 -5.39 -46.08
C SER A 74 14.94 -5.46 -46.07
N THR A 75 15.58 -5.18 -44.93
CA THR A 75 17.03 -5.28 -44.77
C THR A 75 17.39 -5.59 -43.32
N ALA A 76 18.51 -6.26 -43.09
CA ALA A 76 19.10 -6.29 -41.76
C ALA A 76 19.73 -4.91 -41.53
N LEU A 77 19.41 -4.29 -40.39
CA LEU A 77 20.08 -3.08 -39.94
C LEU A 77 21.16 -3.50 -38.93
N THR A 78 22.39 -3.05 -39.12
CA THR A 78 23.59 -3.49 -38.40
C THR A 78 24.48 -2.29 -38.07
N ASP A 79 25.51 -2.51 -37.24
CA ASP A 79 26.58 -1.53 -36.98
C ASP A 79 26.15 -0.26 -36.22
N ALA A 80 25.11 -0.36 -35.37
CA ALA A 80 24.90 0.68 -34.37
C ALA A 80 25.90 0.51 -33.23
N PHE A 81 26.38 1.61 -32.67
CA PHE A 81 27.24 1.67 -31.48
C PHE A 81 28.61 1.01 -31.64
N ASN A 82 29.68 1.79 -31.66
CA ASN A 82 31.06 1.29 -31.69
C ASN A 82 31.81 1.66 -30.39
N GLY A 83 31.13 1.53 -29.24
CA GLY A 83 31.57 2.02 -27.92
C GLY A 83 30.63 3.05 -27.30
N TYR A 84 29.32 2.80 -27.32
CA TYR A 84 28.29 3.70 -26.78
C TYR A 84 28.20 3.65 -25.25
N SER A 85 27.88 4.78 -24.60
CA SER A 85 27.74 4.92 -23.15
C SER A 85 29.02 4.63 -22.33
N ASN A 86 30.17 5.09 -22.82
CA ASN A 86 31.42 5.06 -22.06
C ASN A 86 31.40 6.14 -20.96
N LEU A 87 31.57 5.74 -19.69
CA LEU A 87 31.47 6.63 -18.54
C LEU A 87 32.83 7.05 -18.00
N PHE A 88 32.93 8.36 -17.76
CA PHE A 88 33.97 8.96 -16.95
C PHE A 88 33.33 9.64 -15.74
N VAL A 89 33.90 9.42 -14.56
CA VAL A 89 33.51 10.09 -13.31
C VAL A 89 34.69 10.94 -12.85
N ASP A 90 34.47 12.26 -12.74
CA ASP A 90 35.52 13.25 -12.42
C ASP A 90 36.78 13.08 -13.28
N GLY A 91 36.57 12.87 -14.58
CA GLY A 91 37.64 12.63 -15.56
C GLY A 91 38.32 11.25 -15.49
N THR A 92 37.88 10.36 -14.59
CA THR A 92 38.39 8.98 -14.48
C THR A 92 37.45 8.00 -15.16
N GLY A 93 37.95 7.23 -16.12
CA GLY A 93 37.15 6.24 -16.85
C GLY A 93 36.70 5.07 -15.97
N TYR A 94 35.45 4.64 -16.14
CA TYR A 94 34.87 3.44 -15.50
C TYR A 94 35.17 2.20 -16.36
N ASN A 95 36.18 1.43 -15.99
CA ASN A 95 36.69 0.30 -16.76
C ASN A 95 37.35 -0.76 -15.88
N LEU A 96 37.61 -1.96 -16.40
CA LEU A 96 38.30 -3.04 -15.67
C LEU A 96 37.55 -3.52 -14.41
N ASN A 97 36.22 -3.63 -14.47
CA ASN A 97 35.38 -4.02 -13.32
C ASN A 97 35.40 -5.53 -13.04
N GLY A 98 36.03 -6.31 -13.92
CA GLY A 98 36.11 -7.77 -13.79
C GLY A 98 34.77 -8.44 -14.12
N ALA A 99 34.54 -9.61 -13.53
CA ALA A 99 33.35 -10.40 -13.78
C ALA A 99 32.06 -9.65 -13.40
N VAL A 100 31.01 -9.91 -14.17
CA VAL A 100 29.67 -9.35 -13.97
C VAL A 100 28.74 -10.36 -13.34
N GLU A 101 27.69 -9.87 -12.69
CA GLU A 101 26.55 -10.67 -12.24
C GLU A 101 25.37 -10.48 -13.19
N PHE A 102 24.59 -11.54 -13.39
CA PHE A 102 23.36 -11.49 -14.18
C PHE A 102 22.17 -11.49 -13.22
N VAL A 103 21.31 -10.49 -13.34
CA VAL A 103 20.09 -10.33 -12.54
C VAL A 103 18.89 -10.14 -13.48
N CYS A 104 17.70 -9.96 -12.92
CA CYS A 104 16.48 -9.74 -13.70
C CYS A 104 16.26 -10.83 -14.76
N ASP A 105 16.24 -12.10 -14.35
CA ASP A 105 16.14 -13.26 -15.25
C ASP A 105 17.18 -13.29 -16.39
N GLY A 106 18.37 -12.73 -16.12
CA GLY A 106 19.47 -12.66 -17.08
C GLY A 106 19.38 -11.50 -18.07
N ARG A 107 18.40 -10.61 -17.91
CA ARG A 107 18.18 -9.43 -18.76
C ARG A 107 18.95 -8.20 -18.31
N GLU A 108 19.48 -8.21 -17.09
CA GLU A 108 20.31 -7.12 -16.55
C GLU A 108 21.71 -7.63 -16.15
N ILE A 109 22.72 -6.87 -16.55
CA ILE A 109 24.12 -7.08 -16.21
C ILE A 109 24.49 -6.10 -15.10
N GLU A 110 24.95 -6.60 -13.96
CA GLU A 110 25.44 -5.81 -12.83
C GLU A 110 26.96 -5.90 -12.75
N PHE A 111 27.62 -4.74 -12.79
CA PHE A 111 29.07 -4.63 -12.72
C PHE A 111 29.53 -4.50 -11.27
N ALA A 112 30.72 -5.01 -10.96
CA ALA A 112 31.33 -4.79 -9.66
C ALA A 112 31.56 -3.29 -9.41
N PRO A 113 31.32 -2.80 -8.19
CA PRO A 113 31.54 -1.40 -7.85
C PRO A 113 33.03 -1.04 -7.88
N GLN A 114 33.33 0.21 -8.24
CA GLN A 114 34.68 0.78 -8.21
C GLN A 114 34.73 2.03 -7.35
N THR A 115 35.87 2.24 -6.70
CA THR A 115 36.13 3.48 -5.96
C THR A 115 36.86 4.45 -6.88
N ILE A 116 36.23 5.60 -7.16
CA ILE A 116 36.81 6.72 -7.90
C ILE A 116 36.78 7.93 -6.97
N GLY A 117 37.95 8.36 -6.50
CA GLY A 117 38.04 9.38 -5.44
C GLY A 117 37.30 8.96 -4.17
N SER A 118 36.34 9.77 -3.71
CA SER A 118 35.45 9.48 -2.57
C SER A 118 34.16 8.77 -2.96
N LEU A 119 33.96 8.49 -4.24
CA LEU A 119 32.73 7.92 -4.78
C LEU A 119 32.90 6.42 -4.99
N ARG A 120 31.86 5.66 -4.65
CA ARG A 120 31.69 4.27 -5.07
C ARG A 120 30.73 4.25 -6.25
N VAL A 121 31.24 3.93 -7.43
CA VAL A 121 30.54 3.94 -8.71
C VAL A 121 30.21 2.51 -9.11
N GLN A 122 28.97 2.26 -9.48
CA GLN A 122 28.50 0.98 -9.98
C GLN A 122 27.64 1.21 -11.23
N ARG A 123 27.61 0.23 -12.13
CA ARG A 123 26.82 0.28 -13.35
C ARG A 123 25.94 -0.95 -13.47
N LYS A 124 24.72 -0.75 -13.97
CA LYS A 124 23.84 -1.81 -14.45
C LYS A 124 23.43 -1.54 -15.89
N VAL A 125 23.27 -2.59 -16.69
CA VAL A 125 22.82 -2.50 -18.09
C VAL A 125 21.71 -3.51 -18.31
N PHE A 126 20.52 -3.02 -18.67
CA PHE A 126 19.31 -3.82 -18.85
C PHE A 126 18.81 -3.73 -20.29
N VAL A 127 18.43 -4.88 -20.85
CA VAL A 127 17.73 -4.97 -22.13
C VAL A 127 16.50 -5.85 -21.89
N PRO A 128 15.26 -5.33 -21.97
CA PRO A 128 14.04 -6.12 -21.80
C PRO A 128 13.85 -7.12 -22.94
N ASP A 129 13.02 -8.14 -22.75
CA ASP A 129 12.57 -9.08 -23.79
C ASP A 129 11.12 -8.84 -24.24
N ASP A 130 10.43 -7.88 -23.62
CA ASP A 130 9.06 -7.44 -23.91
C ASP A 130 8.97 -6.00 -24.44
N ASP A 131 10.10 -5.32 -24.59
CA ASP A 131 10.21 -3.98 -25.16
C ASP A 131 11.52 -3.82 -25.99
N SER A 132 11.73 -2.65 -26.60
CA SER A 132 12.79 -2.37 -27.57
C SER A 132 13.68 -1.20 -27.16
N PHE A 133 14.49 -1.40 -26.12
CA PHE A 133 15.48 -0.41 -25.66
C PHE A 133 16.64 -1.08 -24.92
N CYS A 134 17.68 -0.31 -24.62
CA CYS A 134 18.70 -0.65 -23.64
C CYS A 134 18.83 0.49 -22.62
N ARG A 135 19.03 0.14 -21.35
CA ARG A 135 19.06 1.08 -20.23
C ARG A 135 20.32 0.90 -19.40
N TRP A 136 21.00 2.02 -19.16
CA TRP A 136 22.11 2.12 -18.22
C TRP A 136 21.63 2.77 -16.92
N LEU A 137 22.01 2.19 -15.79
CA LEU A 137 22.02 2.88 -14.50
C LEU A 137 23.46 3.11 -14.08
N ASN A 138 23.84 4.37 -13.93
CA ASN A 138 25.09 4.77 -13.30
C ASN A 138 24.77 5.12 -11.84
N ILE A 139 25.17 4.26 -10.91
CA ILE A 139 24.85 4.33 -9.47
C ILE A 139 26.07 4.86 -8.71
N ILE A 140 25.94 6.04 -8.10
CA ILE A 140 27.05 6.74 -7.46
C ILE A 140 26.72 6.91 -5.98
N LYS A 141 27.48 6.24 -5.12
CA LYS A 141 27.43 6.40 -3.66
C LYS A 141 28.54 7.34 -3.21
N ASN A 142 28.18 8.43 -2.55
CA ASN A 142 29.16 9.31 -1.93
C ASN A 142 29.56 8.80 -0.54
N ASN A 143 30.83 8.39 -0.38
CA ASN A 143 31.38 7.95 0.90
C ASN A 143 32.18 9.06 1.62
N GLY A 144 32.24 10.26 1.04
CA GLY A 144 32.90 11.44 1.60
C GLY A 144 31.92 12.45 2.19
N GLY A 145 32.32 13.73 2.17
CA GLY A 145 31.43 14.86 2.46
C GLY A 145 30.63 15.29 1.23
N ASP A 146 29.72 16.25 1.38
CA ASP A 146 28.94 16.82 0.27
C ASP A 146 29.84 17.20 -0.91
N THR A 147 29.44 16.81 -2.12
CA THR A 147 30.25 16.98 -3.33
C THR A 147 29.38 17.11 -4.57
N THR A 148 29.97 17.58 -5.66
CA THR A 148 29.41 17.55 -7.01
C THR A 148 30.30 16.64 -7.85
N ALA A 149 29.71 15.67 -8.54
CA ALA A 149 30.42 14.72 -9.39
C ALA A 149 30.10 15.00 -10.86
N SER A 150 31.14 15.04 -11.70
CA SER A 150 31.02 15.08 -13.15
C SER A 150 30.86 13.66 -13.68
N LEU A 151 29.76 13.39 -14.38
CA LEU A 151 29.51 12.14 -15.09
C LEU A 151 29.46 12.43 -16.59
N LEU A 152 30.58 12.23 -17.27
CA LEU A 152 30.70 12.38 -18.71
C LEU A 152 30.38 11.06 -19.41
N ILE A 153 29.41 11.10 -20.33
CA ILE A 153 29.01 9.98 -21.18
C ILE A 153 29.52 10.24 -22.60
N LEU A 154 30.54 9.49 -22.99
CA LEU A 154 31.08 9.49 -24.34
C LEU A 154 30.43 8.39 -25.16
N ASN A 155 30.11 8.69 -26.42
CA ASN A 155 29.46 7.74 -27.31
C ASN A 155 30.19 7.66 -28.64
N ASN A 156 30.07 6.50 -29.28
CA ASN A 156 30.39 6.29 -30.67
C ASN A 156 29.18 5.60 -31.29
N LEU A 157 28.49 6.28 -32.19
CA LEU A 157 27.17 5.86 -32.67
C LEU A 157 27.20 4.71 -33.68
N GLY A 158 28.37 4.37 -34.22
CA GLY A 158 28.48 3.42 -35.32
C GLY A 158 28.58 4.12 -36.67
N SER A 159 27.75 5.15 -36.88
CA SER A 159 27.71 5.97 -38.09
C SER A 159 29.09 6.47 -38.53
N GLU A 160 29.60 5.96 -39.65
CA GLU A 160 30.99 6.11 -40.03
C GLU A 160 31.29 7.47 -40.68
N SER A 161 30.32 8.06 -41.39
CA SER A 161 30.60 9.28 -42.16
C SER A 161 29.56 10.41 -42.10
N ASP A 162 28.28 10.17 -41.80
CA ASP A 162 27.26 11.25 -41.81
C ASP A 162 26.10 11.02 -40.82
N THR A 163 26.32 11.27 -39.52
CA THR A 163 25.24 11.34 -38.52
C THR A 163 24.34 12.54 -38.76
N VAL A 164 23.03 12.35 -38.72
CA VAL A 164 22.03 13.42 -38.84
C VAL A 164 21.04 13.36 -37.68
N ILE A 165 20.81 14.50 -37.03
CA ILE A 165 19.73 14.68 -36.06
C ILE A 165 18.41 14.77 -36.83
N ALA A 166 17.52 13.81 -36.61
CA ALA A 166 16.20 13.77 -37.23
C ALA A 166 15.12 14.47 -36.40
N ALA A 167 15.23 14.41 -35.07
CA ALA A 167 14.30 15.04 -34.16
C ALA A 167 14.94 15.32 -32.80
N THR A 168 14.37 16.30 -32.09
CA THR A 168 14.73 16.68 -30.72
C THR A 168 13.44 16.95 -29.96
N SER A 169 13.45 16.74 -28.65
CA SER A 169 12.28 17.01 -27.80
C SER A 169 11.88 18.48 -27.73
N GLN A 170 12.81 19.39 -28.03
CA GLN A 170 12.59 20.84 -28.06
C GLN A 170 12.88 21.42 -29.44
N ALA A 171 12.20 22.52 -29.77
CA ALA A 171 12.51 23.32 -30.95
C ALA A 171 13.52 24.43 -30.59
N PRO A 172 14.43 24.83 -31.50
CA PRO A 172 14.62 24.31 -32.86
C PRO A 172 15.36 22.96 -32.88
N LEU A 173 15.45 22.32 -34.05
CA LEU A 173 16.12 21.03 -34.29
C LEU A 173 17.65 21.10 -34.07
N VAL A 174 18.06 21.24 -32.82
CA VAL A 174 19.44 21.33 -32.33
C VAL A 174 19.44 20.72 -30.95
N ALA A 175 20.34 19.77 -30.68
CA ALA A 175 20.45 19.18 -29.35
C ALA A 175 20.97 20.21 -28.34
N THR A 176 20.24 20.40 -27.26
CA THR A 176 20.58 21.30 -26.16
C THR A 176 20.38 20.62 -24.81
N THR A 177 20.82 21.24 -23.72
CA THR A 177 20.59 20.70 -22.37
C THR A 177 19.12 20.74 -21.94
N ALA A 178 18.28 21.49 -22.67
CA ALA A 178 16.84 21.51 -22.46
C ALA A 178 16.15 20.26 -23.03
N ASP A 179 16.83 19.51 -23.91
CA ASP A 179 16.27 18.33 -24.54
C ASP A 179 16.26 17.12 -23.61
N ASP A 180 15.13 16.43 -23.56
CA ASP A 180 14.96 15.15 -22.88
C ASP A 180 15.51 14.00 -23.74
N TRP A 181 15.34 14.11 -25.06
CA TRP A 181 15.79 13.13 -26.03
C TRP A 181 16.18 13.74 -27.38
N VAL A 182 17.01 13.01 -28.11
CA VAL A 182 17.44 13.28 -29.49
C VAL A 182 17.31 12.00 -30.31
N VAL A 183 16.77 12.09 -31.53
CA VAL A 183 16.77 11.00 -32.50
C VAL A 183 17.80 11.27 -33.59
N SER A 184 18.62 10.28 -33.88
CA SER A 184 19.62 10.35 -34.96
C SER A 184 19.49 9.20 -35.94
N TYR A 185 20.05 9.39 -37.12
CA TYR A 185 20.23 8.35 -38.14
C TYR A 185 21.46 8.68 -38.98
N GLU A 186 21.91 7.72 -39.77
CA GLU A 186 22.97 7.95 -40.73
C GLU A 186 22.41 8.19 -42.14
N ASP A 187 22.86 9.26 -42.80
CA ASP A 187 22.50 9.56 -44.20
C ASP A 187 23.54 9.01 -45.19
N TYR A 188 23.52 7.68 -45.39
CA TYR A 188 24.47 6.98 -46.25
C TYR A 188 24.11 7.05 -47.75
N THR A 189 25.13 6.89 -48.61
CA THR A 189 25.05 7.07 -50.06
C THR A 189 24.01 6.15 -50.74
N ALA A 190 23.29 6.73 -51.72
CA ALA A 190 22.21 6.09 -52.47
C ALA A 190 20.92 5.78 -51.68
N GLY A 191 20.65 6.53 -50.61
CA GLY A 191 19.33 6.53 -49.97
C GLY A 191 19.11 5.40 -48.97
N LYS A 192 20.16 4.68 -48.58
CA LYS A 192 20.10 3.49 -47.72
C LYS A 192 21.20 3.59 -46.69
N SER A 193 20.88 3.51 -45.41
CA SER A 193 21.87 3.27 -44.36
C SER A 193 21.70 1.86 -43.82
N PRO A 194 22.81 1.14 -43.55
CA PRO A 194 22.78 -0.11 -42.81
C PRO A 194 22.40 0.13 -41.34
N ASP A 195 22.44 1.36 -40.83
CA ASP A 195 22.28 1.63 -39.40
C ASP A 195 20.80 1.69 -38.95
N PRO A 196 20.52 1.20 -37.74
CA PRO A 196 19.31 1.52 -36.99
C PRO A 196 19.11 3.04 -36.83
N ARG A 197 17.85 3.47 -36.71
CA ARG A 197 17.52 4.85 -36.29
C ARG A 197 17.56 4.89 -34.78
N LEU A 198 18.37 5.77 -34.22
CA LEU A 198 18.72 5.73 -32.82
C LEU A 198 17.92 6.76 -32.03
N SER A 199 17.25 6.31 -30.97
CA SER A 199 16.68 7.17 -29.95
C SER A 199 17.67 7.31 -28.81
N HIS A 200 18.05 8.53 -28.44
CA HIS A 200 18.91 8.80 -27.28
C HIS A 200 18.08 9.56 -26.25
N VAL A 201 17.82 8.96 -25.09
CA VAL A 201 17.00 9.56 -24.03
C VAL A 201 17.87 9.80 -22.80
N PHE A 202 18.07 11.08 -22.50
CA PHE A 202 19.02 11.53 -21.50
C PHE A 202 18.33 11.77 -20.15
N GLN A 203 17.10 12.27 -20.20
CA GLN A 203 16.39 12.76 -19.03
C GLN A 203 14.89 12.86 -19.35
N GLY A 204 14.07 13.14 -18.34
CA GLY A 204 12.63 13.30 -18.50
C GLY A 204 12.10 14.58 -17.83
N PRO A 205 10.79 14.85 -17.96
CA PRO A 205 10.13 15.94 -17.25
C PRO A 205 10.25 15.76 -15.73
N ASN A 206 10.13 16.86 -14.98
CA ASN A 206 10.18 16.90 -13.50
C ASN A 206 11.40 16.27 -12.82
N ARG A 207 12.46 16.03 -13.59
CA ARG A 207 13.77 15.61 -13.09
C ARG A 207 14.30 16.54 -11.99
N ARG A 208 15.01 15.96 -11.02
CA ARG A 208 15.69 16.70 -9.95
C ARG A 208 17.01 17.32 -10.42
N GLN A 209 17.77 16.58 -11.22
CA GLN A 209 19.05 17.00 -11.78
C GLN A 209 19.17 16.50 -13.22
N GLY A 210 19.55 17.35 -14.16
CA GLY A 210 19.58 17.04 -15.60
C GLY A 210 20.97 17.10 -16.21
N ILE A 211 21.06 16.93 -17.53
CA ILE A 211 22.30 17.15 -18.29
C ILE A 211 22.79 18.59 -18.09
N SER A 212 24.08 18.73 -17.78
CA SER A 212 24.76 20.01 -17.59
C SER A 212 25.40 20.52 -18.89
N SER A 213 25.81 19.60 -19.77
CA SER A 213 26.34 19.92 -21.10
C SER A 213 26.03 18.84 -22.13
N ILE A 214 25.95 19.22 -23.40
CA ILE A 214 25.76 18.28 -24.52
C ILE A 214 26.50 18.77 -25.76
N THR A 215 27.15 17.86 -26.46
CA THR A 215 27.74 18.04 -27.78
C THR A 215 27.19 16.97 -28.71
N PHE A 216 26.14 17.33 -29.43
CA PHE A 216 25.51 16.46 -30.44
C PHE A 216 25.03 17.33 -31.60
N ALA A 217 25.59 17.10 -32.79
CA ALA A 217 25.29 17.88 -33.98
C ALA A 217 25.38 16.98 -35.23
N ASN A 218 24.84 17.45 -36.35
CA ASN A 218 25.02 16.77 -37.64
C ASN A 218 26.50 16.61 -37.99
N GLY A 219 26.86 15.47 -38.56
CA GLY A 219 28.22 15.05 -38.86
C GLY A 219 29.02 14.54 -37.64
N ASN A 220 28.42 14.53 -36.43
CA ASN A 220 29.09 14.03 -35.23
C ASN A 220 28.67 12.59 -34.89
N GLY A 221 29.48 11.62 -35.33
CA GLY A 221 29.34 10.20 -34.94
C GLY A 221 29.82 9.88 -33.52
N GLN A 222 30.40 10.85 -32.81
CA GLN A 222 30.91 10.68 -31.45
C GLN A 222 30.34 11.76 -30.49
N PRO A 223 29.01 11.82 -30.32
CA PRO A 223 28.41 12.77 -29.40
C PRO A 223 28.72 12.42 -27.95
N PHE A 224 28.70 13.45 -27.10
CA PHE A 224 28.85 13.28 -25.66
C PHE A 224 27.96 14.25 -24.91
N TRP A 225 27.65 13.89 -23.67
CA TRP A 225 26.93 14.74 -22.73
C TRP A 225 27.43 14.49 -21.33
N GLU A 226 27.20 15.46 -20.45
CA GLU A 226 27.68 15.44 -19.08
C GLU A 226 26.54 15.74 -18.12
N TYR A 227 26.64 15.14 -16.93
CA TYR A 227 25.83 15.50 -15.78
C TYR A 227 26.76 16.01 -14.69
N GLU A 228 26.48 17.20 -14.17
CA GLU A 228 27.06 17.70 -12.92
C GLU A 228 26.04 17.40 -11.83
N ILE A 229 26.33 16.39 -10.99
CA ILE A 229 25.37 15.88 -10.01
C ILE A 229 25.82 16.21 -8.60
N ASP A 230 24.98 16.95 -7.87
CA ASP A 230 25.15 17.20 -6.44
C ASP A 230 24.77 15.95 -5.63
N ILE A 231 25.67 15.53 -4.74
CA ILE A 231 25.54 14.32 -3.93
C ILE A 231 25.91 14.61 -2.48
N ASN A 232 24.90 14.63 -1.61
CA ASN A 232 25.09 14.78 -0.17
C ASN A 232 25.94 13.64 0.42
N ALA A 233 26.60 13.91 1.54
CA ALA A 233 27.41 12.95 2.29
C ALA A 233 26.59 11.70 2.62
N GLY A 234 27.09 10.52 2.23
CA GLY A 234 26.40 9.26 2.45
C GLY A 234 25.17 9.03 1.57
N ALA A 235 24.83 9.92 0.63
CA ALA A 235 23.74 9.69 -0.32
C ALA A 235 24.17 8.78 -1.48
N THR A 236 23.19 8.15 -2.12
CA THR A 236 23.33 7.49 -3.41
C THR A 236 22.47 8.22 -4.41
N VAL A 237 22.99 8.47 -5.60
CA VAL A 237 22.25 9.01 -6.75
C VAL A 237 22.41 8.05 -7.93
N ILE A 238 21.41 8.03 -8.81
CA ILE A 238 21.42 7.23 -10.03
C ILE A 238 21.16 8.14 -11.22
N VAL A 239 22.05 8.11 -12.21
CA VAL A 239 21.80 8.69 -13.53
C VAL A 239 21.44 7.55 -14.48
N MET A 240 20.22 7.60 -15.01
CA MET A 240 19.69 6.60 -15.94
C MET A 240 19.86 7.10 -17.39
N ASN A 241 20.25 6.26 -18.34
CA ASN A 241 20.22 6.62 -19.76
C ASN A 241 19.54 5.52 -20.55
N LEU A 242 18.66 5.88 -21.47
CA LEU A 242 17.96 4.92 -22.32
C LEU A 242 18.32 5.16 -23.79
N VAL A 243 18.39 4.07 -24.55
CA VAL A 243 18.62 4.11 -25.99
C VAL A 243 17.71 3.10 -26.68
N SER A 244 17.30 3.38 -27.91
CA SER A 244 16.67 2.36 -28.76
C SER A 244 17.23 2.41 -30.18
N GLY A 245 17.17 1.30 -30.90
CA GLY A 245 17.41 1.25 -32.34
C GLY A 245 16.13 0.81 -33.05
N GLN A 246 15.68 1.58 -34.03
CA GLN A 246 14.39 1.37 -34.70
C GLN A 246 14.55 1.26 -36.23
N PRO A 247 13.64 0.55 -36.92
CA PRO A 247 13.64 0.43 -38.39
C PRO A 247 13.37 1.76 -39.12
N SER A 248 12.73 2.72 -38.45
CA SER A 248 12.37 4.00 -39.03
C SER A 248 12.55 5.20 -38.09
N ILE A 249 12.68 6.38 -38.69
CA ILE A 249 12.80 7.64 -37.93
C ILE A 249 11.51 7.88 -37.13
N ALA A 250 10.35 7.57 -37.71
CA ALA A 250 9.06 7.74 -37.04
C ALA A 250 8.94 6.84 -35.81
N GLU A 251 9.36 5.57 -35.90
CA GLU A 251 9.38 4.65 -34.76
C GLU A 251 10.42 5.09 -33.71
N ALA A 252 11.59 5.59 -34.13
CA ALA A 252 12.59 6.14 -33.22
C ALA A 252 12.08 7.36 -32.44
N ILE A 253 11.33 8.26 -33.09
CA ILE A 253 10.69 9.39 -32.43
C ILE A 253 9.64 8.90 -31.43
N ALA A 254 8.74 8.02 -31.85
CA ALA A 254 7.70 7.48 -30.96
C ALA A 254 8.31 6.78 -29.74
N LYS A 255 9.35 5.98 -29.93
CA LYS A 255 10.04 5.31 -28.83
C LYS A 255 10.81 6.28 -27.93
N ALA A 256 11.39 7.35 -28.48
CA ALA A 256 12.05 8.39 -27.68
C ALA A 256 11.05 9.14 -26.78
N GLU A 257 9.90 9.51 -27.33
CA GLU A 257 8.81 10.17 -26.59
C GLU A 257 8.26 9.27 -25.48
N GLU A 258 8.05 7.99 -25.76
CA GLU A 258 7.61 7.00 -24.78
C GLU A 258 8.63 6.85 -23.65
N LEU A 259 9.91 6.58 -23.97
CA LEU A 259 10.96 6.35 -22.98
C LEU A 259 11.28 7.59 -22.13
N ALA A 260 11.03 8.80 -22.63
CA ALA A 260 11.20 10.03 -21.87
C ALA A 260 10.20 10.15 -20.69
N LEU A 261 9.05 9.47 -20.78
CA LEU A 261 8.06 9.33 -19.71
C LEU A 261 8.29 8.07 -18.84
N VAL A 262 9.34 7.30 -19.14
CA VAL A 262 9.76 6.12 -18.39
C VAL A 262 8.62 5.10 -18.17
N PRO A 263 8.23 4.35 -19.21
CA PRO A 263 7.18 3.34 -19.09
C PRO A 263 7.56 2.26 -18.05
N GLU A 264 6.57 1.49 -17.59
CA GLU A 264 6.79 0.47 -16.55
C GLU A 264 7.91 -0.53 -16.93
N THR A 265 8.04 -0.86 -18.22
CA THR A 265 9.12 -1.69 -18.78
C THR A 265 10.50 -1.08 -18.55
N ALA A 266 10.65 0.25 -18.61
CA ALA A 266 11.91 0.99 -18.38
C ALA A 266 12.37 0.99 -16.93
N VAL A 267 11.45 0.74 -15.99
CA VAL A 267 11.73 0.63 -14.54
C VAL A 267 11.57 -0.80 -14.02
N ALA A 268 11.43 -1.77 -14.91
CA ALA A 268 11.47 -3.18 -14.57
C ALA A 268 12.78 -3.50 -13.81
N CYS A 269 12.66 -4.40 -12.83
CA CYS A 269 13.76 -4.86 -11.98
C CYS A 269 14.46 -3.80 -11.11
N LEU A 270 13.93 -2.58 -11.00
CA LEU A 270 14.37 -1.61 -10.00
C LEU A 270 13.65 -1.79 -8.68
N SER A 271 14.42 -1.78 -7.60
CA SER A 271 13.86 -1.61 -6.27
C SER A 271 13.26 -0.21 -6.09
N ASP A 272 12.30 -0.08 -5.16
CA ASP A 272 11.77 1.24 -4.75
C ASP A 272 12.89 2.20 -4.30
N THR A 273 13.96 1.66 -3.71
CA THR A 273 15.13 2.46 -3.32
C THR A 273 15.85 3.01 -4.55
N GLU A 274 16.13 2.19 -5.56
CA GLU A 274 16.78 2.66 -6.79
C GLU A 274 15.91 3.67 -7.53
N ARG A 275 14.60 3.42 -7.66
CA ARG A 275 13.65 4.37 -8.25
C ARG A 275 13.73 5.73 -7.58
N SER A 276 13.67 5.77 -6.25
CA SER A 276 13.78 7.03 -5.50
C SER A 276 15.12 7.74 -5.66
N GLN A 277 16.18 7.03 -6.06
CA GLN A 277 17.55 7.56 -6.23
C GLN A 277 17.84 8.02 -7.66
N VAL A 278 17.00 7.72 -8.65
CA VAL A 278 17.13 8.27 -10.00
C VAL A 278 16.92 9.78 -9.96
N VAL A 279 17.85 10.57 -10.53
CA VAL A 279 17.79 12.04 -10.43
C VAL A 279 17.37 12.72 -11.71
N ASN A 280 17.60 12.10 -12.86
CA ASN A 280 17.37 12.68 -14.18
C ASN A 280 16.04 12.28 -14.83
N PHE A 281 15.26 11.47 -14.15
CA PHE A 281 13.87 11.17 -14.47
C PHE A 281 13.05 11.20 -13.19
N ASP A 282 11.78 11.57 -13.33
CA ASP A 282 10.81 11.32 -12.28
C ASP A 282 10.20 9.93 -12.47
N VAL A 283 10.56 9.01 -11.57
CA VAL A 283 10.13 7.59 -11.61
C VAL A 283 9.44 7.18 -10.30
N THR A 284 9.03 8.15 -9.50
CA THR A 284 8.38 7.92 -8.21
C THR A 284 6.88 7.97 -8.41
N GLU A 285 6.21 6.84 -8.26
CA GLU A 285 4.76 6.78 -8.37
C GLU A 285 4.07 7.51 -7.20
N PRO A 286 3.01 8.30 -7.48
CA PRO A 286 2.21 8.92 -6.42
C PRO A 286 1.58 7.87 -5.52
N THR A 287 1.74 8.02 -4.20
CA THR A 287 0.98 7.25 -3.21
C THR A 287 -0.23 8.06 -2.76
N CYS A 288 -1.30 7.41 -2.31
CA CYS A 288 -2.42 8.14 -1.71
C CYS A 288 -2.96 7.48 -0.46
N THR A 289 -3.54 8.30 0.42
CA THR A 289 -4.14 7.88 1.68
C THR A 289 -5.53 8.45 1.82
N MET A 290 -6.44 7.69 2.42
CA MET A 290 -7.80 8.12 2.71
C MET A 290 -8.00 8.28 4.22
N THR A 291 -8.46 9.46 4.63
CA THR A 291 -8.73 9.78 6.04
C THR A 291 -10.14 10.33 6.24
N SER A 292 -10.64 10.30 7.48
CA SER A 292 -11.96 10.83 7.81
C SER A 292 -11.98 11.37 9.23
N SER A 293 -12.73 12.44 9.45
CA SER A 293 -13.03 12.97 10.79
C SER A 293 -14.11 12.15 11.53
N SER A 294 -14.77 11.21 10.86
CA SER A 294 -15.75 10.31 11.50
C SER A 294 -15.06 9.28 12.40
N SER A 295 -15.70 8.99 13.54
CA SER A 295 -15.33 7.89 14.43
C SER A 295 -15.52 6.53 13.75
N ASN A 296 -14.97 5.48 14.35
CA ASN A 296 -15.25 4.10 13.96
C ASN A 296 -15.49 3.27 15.24
N PRO A 297 -16.71 2.77 15.51
CA PRO A 297 -17.92 2.87 14.68
C PRO A 297 -18.50 4.29 14.59
N THR A 298 -19.46 4.50 13.69
CA THR A 298 -20.15 5.78 13.48
C THR A 298 -21.64 5.57 13.21
N ASN A 299 -22.48 6.54 13.58
CA ASN A 299 -23.89 6.61 13.23
C ASN A 299 -24.20 7.70 12.19
N LEU A 300 -23.17 8.29 11.57
CA LEU A 300 -23.34 9.36 10.61
C LEU A 300 -23.97 8.86 9.30
N THR A 301 -24.97 9.58 8.81
CA THR A 301 -25.59 9.34 7.50
C THR A 301 -24.72 9.83 6.33
N THR A 302 -23.60 10.48 6.62
CA THR A 302 -22.61 10.93 5.64
C THR A 302 -21.23 10.90 6.29
N ILE A 303 -20.32 10.14 5.69
CA ILE A 303 -18.94 9.99 6.15
C ILE A 303 -18.04 10.83 5.24
N PRO A 304 -17.45 11.93 5.72
CA PRO A 304 -16.53 12.73 4.93
C PRO A 304 -15.19 12.01 4.78
N VAL A 305 -14.65 11.92 3.58
CA VAL A 305 -13.37 11.30 3.27
C VAL A 305 -12.48 12.32 2.57
N THR A 306 -11.23 12.42 3.04
CA THR A 306 -10.17 13.21 2.42
C THR A 306 -9.13 12.25 1.84
N VAL A 307 -8.88 12.37 0.54
CA VAL A 307 -7.79 11.71 -0.17
C VAL A 307 -6.60 12.65 -0.21
N THR A 308 -5.43 12.18 0.19
CA THR A 308 -4.17 12.92 0.09
C THR A 308 -3.17 12.10 -0.70
N PHE A 309 -2.80 12.58 -1.89
CA PHE A 309 -1.69 12.07 -2.68
C PHE A 309 -0.35 12.61 -2.14
N SER A 310 0.75 11.88 -2.36
CA SER A 310 2.11 12.32 -2.01
C SER A 310 2.57 13.54 -2.79
N GLU A 311 1.95 13.80 -3.94
CA GLU A 311 2.22 14.92 -4.82
C GLU A 311 0.98 15.28 -5.67
N PRO A 312 0.98 16.42 -6.37
CA PRO A 312 -0.14 16.78 -7.23
C PRO A 312 -0.35 15.78 -8.37
N VAL A 313 -1.61 15.34 -8.54
CA VAL A 313 -1.99 14.43 -9.62
C VAL A 313 -3.08 15.04 -10.52
N THR A 314 -3.12 14.55 -11.76
CA THR A 314 -4.21 14.74 -12.74
C THR A 314 -4.92 13.41 -13.01
N GLY A 315 -6.05 13.46 -13.71
CA GLY A 315 -6.81 12.25 -14.07
C GLY A 315 -7.74 11.69 -12.98
N PHE A 316 -7.49 11.98 -11.70
CA PHE A 316 -8.35 11.48 -10.61
C PHE A 316 -9.76 12.10 -10.62
N THR A 317 -10.77 11.26 -10.76
CA THR A 317 -12.18 11.65 -10.81
C THR A 317 -13.05 10.83 -9.86
N LYS A 318 -14.31 11.23 -9.73
CA LYS A 318 -15.31 10.50 -8.94
C LYS A 318 -15.47 9.02 -9.35
N THR A 319 -15.30 8.69 -10.63
CA THR A 319 -15.53 7.31 -11.13
C THR A 319 -14.45 6.34 -10.69
N ASP A 320 -13.32 6.86 -10.22
CA ASP A 320 -12.16 6.08 -9.80
C ASP A 320 -12.26 5.60 -8.34
N ILE A 321 -13.29 6.07 -7.62
CA ILE A 321 -13.61 5.63 -6.27
C ILE A 321 -14.61 4.48 -6.35
N VAL A 322 -14.26 3.33 -5.79
CA VAL A 322 -15.11 2.14 -5.73
C VAL A 322 -15.71 2.02 -4.32
N PRO A 323 -16.96 2.44 -4.08
CA PRO A 323 -17.57 2.36 -2.76
C PRO A 323 -18.17 0.98 -2.47
N THR A 324 -18.08 0.54 -1.21
CA THR A 324 -18.81 -0.61 -0.67
C THR A 324 -19.89 -0.14 0.30
N ASN A 325 -21.13 -0.61 0.12
CA ASN A 325 -22.31 -0.27 0.94
C ASN A 325 -22.54 1.26 1.08
N ALA A 326 -22.14 2.04 0.08
CA ALA A 326 -22.30 3.48 0.05
C ALA A 326 -22.40 4.02 -1.38
N THR A 327 -22.81 5.28 -1.49
CA THR A 327 -22.68 6.06 -2.73
C THR A 327 -21.73 7.23 -2.50
N VAL A 328 -20.92 7.56 -3.52
CA VAL A 328 -20.02 8.71 -3.48
C VAL A 328 -20.79 9.98 -3.86
N LYS A 329 -20.70 11.03 -3.04
CA LYS A 329 -21.24 12.37 -3.32
C LYS A 329 -20.22 13.46 -3.01
N ASN A 330 -20.48 14.68 -3.50
CA ASN A 330 -19.69 15.88 -3.22
C ASN A 330 -18.18 15.68 -3.45
N PHE A 331 -17.82 15.02 -4.57
CA PHE A 331 -16.43 14.91 -4.99
C PHE A 331 -15.93 16.30 -5.40
N ASP A 332 -14.83 16.74 -4.80
CA ASP A 332 -14.20 18.04 -5.04
C ASP A 332 -12.70 17.97 -4.71
N GLY A 333 -11.93 18.96 -5.16
CA GLY A 333 -10.49 19.06 -4.93
C GLY A 333 -9.66 19.03 -6.21
N SER A 334 -8.34 19.18 -6.04
CA SER A 334 -7.38 19.29 -7.14
C SER A 334 -5.94 19.14 -6.63
N GLY A 335 -5.01 18.81 -7.51
CA GLY A 335 -3.61 18.65 -7.15
C GLY A 335 -3.43 17.45 -6.25
N ALA A 336 -2.93 17.65 -5.02
CA ALA A 336 -2.63 16.55 -4.12
C ALA A 336 -3.79 16.19 -3.16
N VAL A 337 -4.84 17.00 -3.08
CA VAL A 337 -5.90 16.83 -2.06
C VAL A 337 -7.29 16.84 -2.70
N TYR A 338 -8.03 15.77 -2.43
CA TYR A 338 -9.42 15.60 -2.85
C TYR A 338 -10.31 15.25 -1.66
N THR A 339 -11.58 15.58 -1.76
CA THR A 339 -12.59 15.27 -0.74
C THR A 339 -13.83 14.70 -1.39
N PHE A 340 -14.49 13.78 -0.69
CA PHE A 340 -15.79 13.27 -1.06
C PHE A 340 -16.54 12.78 0.16
N ASN A 341 -17.81 12.48 -0.02
CA ASN A 341 -18.69 11.94 1.01
C ASN A 341 -19.13 10.53 0.62
N LEU A 342 -18.94 9.57 1.53
CA LEU A 342 -19.64 8.30 1.47
C LEU A 342 -21.00 8.45 2.14
N VAL A 343 -22.07 8.19 1.39
CA VAL A 343 -23.45 8.14 1.90
C VAL A 343 -23.82 6.66 2.03
N PRO A 344 -23.84 6.10 3.26
CA PRO A 344 -24.12 4.69 3.47
C PRO A 344 -25.51 4.27 2.97
N LEU A 345 -25.63 3.02 2.53
CA LEU A 345 -26.90 2.44 2.09
C LEU A 345 -27.61 1.66 3.20
N SER A 346 -26.85 1.04 4.10
CA SER A 346 -27.36 0.26 5.23
C SER A 346 -26.32 0.15 6.35
N SER A 347 -26.74 -0.24 7.57
CA SER A 347 -25.81 -0.54 8.67
C SER A 347 -24.81 -1.64 8.28
N GLY A 348 -23.61 -1.59 8.85
CA GLY A 348 -22.52 -2.50 8.55
C GLY A 348 -21.29 -1.80 7.97
N LEU A 349 -20.41 -2.57 7.34
CA LEU A 349 -19.17 -2.05 6.78
C LEU A 349 -19.47 -1.10 5.62
N VAL A 350 -18.92 0.12 5.71
CA VAL A 350 -18.88 1.12 4.63
C VAL A 350 -17.42 1.32 4.27
N ALA A 351 -17.09 1.21 2.98
CA ALA A 351 -15.71 1.35 2.53
C ALA A 351 -15.59 2.08 1.19
N ALA A 352 -14.36 2.50 0.88
CA ALA A 352 -13.96 3.03 -0.42
C ALA A 352 -12.56 2.54 -0.77
N ASP A 353 -12.40 2.16 -2.04
CA ASP A 353 -11.13 1.77 -2.64
C ASP A 353 -10.75 2.75 -3.76
N ILE A 354 -9.44 2.96 -3.94
CA ILE A 354 -8.83 3.72 -5.03
C ILE A 354 -7.74 2.81 -5.62
N GLY A 355 -7.96 2.37 -6.87
CA GLY A 355 -7.04 1.46 -7.57
C GLY A 355 -5.74 2.14 -8.01
N SER A 356 -4.79 1.37 -8.52
CA SER A 356 -3.60 1.89 -9.19
C SER A 356 -3.92 2.46 -10.57
N GLY A 357 -3.13 3.43 -11.03
CA GLY A 357 -3.20 3.99 -12.38
C GLY A 357 -4.47 4.75 -12.72
N VAL A 358 -5.21 5.22 -11.71
CA VAL A 358 -6.40 6.08 -11.90
C VAL A 358 -6.06 7.57 -11.91
N ALA A 359 -4.84 7.92 -11.50
CA ALA A 359 -4.30 9.27 -11.48
C ALA A 359 -2.82 9.23 -11.86
N GLU A 360 -2.31 10.32 -12.41
CA GLU A 360 -0.91 10.46 -12.81
C GLU A 360 -0.32 11.78 -12.29
N ASP A 361 0.97 11.79 -11.97
CA ASP A 361 1.69 13.04 -11.66
C ASP A 361 2.05 13.84 -12.93
N ALA A 362 2.80 14.92 -12.76
CA ALA A 362 3.29 15.71 -13.88
C ALA A 362 4.36 14.99 -14.72
N GLY A 363 5.01 13.97 -14.17
CA GLY A 363 5.99 13.11 -14.86
C GLY A 363 5.33 11.99 -15.68
N GLY A 364 4.02 11.79 -15.52
CA GLY A 364 3.26 10.72 -16.14
C GLY A 364 3.28 9.41 -15.34
N ASN A 365 3.79 9.40 -14.11
CA ASN A 365 3.80 8.18 -13.29
C ASN A 365 2.39 7.90 -12.75
N PRO A 366 1.85 6.69 -12.94
CA PRO A 366 0.56 6.31 -12.39
C PRO A 366 0.61 6.18 -10.86
N ASN A 367 -0.49 6.47 -10.17
CA ASN A 367 -0.58 6.28 -8.72
C ASN A 367 -0.54 4.79 -8.32
N ARG A 368 -0.01 4.52 -7.13
CA ARG A 368 -0.16 3.24 -6.43
C ARG A 368 -1.56 3.09 -5.85
N GLU A 369 -2.01 1.83 -5.73
CA GLU A 369 -3.25 1.48 -5.05
C GLU A 369 -3.22 1.97 -3.59
N ALA A 370 -4.35 2.50 -3.11
CA ALA A 370 -4.50 2.99 -1.76
C ALA A 370 -4.86 1.86 -0.78
N GLU A 371 -4.50 2.02 0.50
CA GLU A 371 -5.13 1.20 1.54
C GLU A 371 -6.65 1.47 1.60
N THR A 372 -7.45 0.41 1.63
CA THR A 372 -8.92 0.50 1.74
C THR A 372 -9.35 1.33 2.94
N PHE A 373 -10.13 2.38 2.71
CA PHE A 373 -10.77 3.14 3.78
C PHE A 373 -12.03 2.41 4.23
N SER A 374 -12.25 2.28 5.54
CA SER A 374 -13.50 1.71 6.05
C SER A 374 -14.00 2.32 7.37
N ARG A 375 -15.31 2.19 7.59
CA ARG A 375 -16.04 2.50 8.82
C ARG A 375 -17.13 1.47 9.06
N SER A 376 -17.37 1.14 10.33
CA SER A 376 -18.56 0.38 10.72
C SER A 376 -19.69 1.35 11.00
N LEU A 377 -20.72 1.34 10.14
CA LEU A 377 -21.94 2.11 10.37
C LEU A 377 -22.86 1.34 11.32
N ASP A 378 -23.19 2.00 12.43
CA ASP A 378 -24.25 1.58 13.32
C ASP A 378 -25.20 2.74 13.57
N GLY A 379 -26.40 2.67 13.02
CA GLY A 379 -27.43 3.71 13.16
C GLY A 379 -28.59 3.29 14.05
N ILE A 380 -28.48 2.18 14.79
CA ILE A 380 -29.56 1.66 15.62
C ILE A 380 -29.16 1.86 17.07
N GLY A 381 -30.04 2.51 17.86
CA GLY A 381 -29.79 2.69 19.28
C GLY A 381 -30.19 1.48 20.12
N PRO A 382 -29.59 1.34 21.32
CA PRO A 382 -29.87 0.24 22.24
C PRO A 382 -31.33 0.25 22.68
N THR A 383 -31.93 -0.93 22.83
CA THR A 383 -33.18 -1.12 23.57
C THR A 383 -32.88 -1.55 24.99
N VAL A 384 -33.75 -1.25 25.94
CA VAL A 384 -33.57 -1.62 27.35
C VAL A 384 -34.84 -2.27 27.91
N ALA A 385 -34.65 -3.38 28.62
CA ALA A 385 -35.70 -4.08 29.36
C ALA A 385 -35.31 -4.24 30.83
N MET A 386 -36.25 -4.04 31.74
CA MET A 386 -36.05 -4.27 33.17
C MET A 386 -36.77 -5.53 33.62
N SER A 387 -36.12 -6.33 34.46
CA SER A 387 -36.70 -7.56 35.03
C SER A 387 -36.34 -7.71 36.51
N SER A 388 -37.14 -8.49 37.24
CA SER A 388 -36.88 -8.85 38.63
C SER A 388 -37.20 -10.32 38.87
N THR A 389 -36.43 -10.95 39.74
CA THR A 389 -36.73 -12.29 40.27
C THR A 389 -37.53 -12.23 41.58
N THR A 390 -37.80 -11.02 42.09
CA THR A 390 -38.61 -10.81 43.29
C THR A 390 -40.06 -11.20 43.00
N PRO A 391 -40.72 -12.01 43.85
CA PRO A 391 -42.13 -12.36 43.66
C PRO A 391 -43.03 -11.12 43.57
N GLU A 392 -43.94 -11.10 42.60
CA GLU A 392 -44.92 -10.03 42.37
C GLU A 392 -46.35 -10.57 42.58
N PRO A 393 -47.14 -10.03 43.55
CA PRO A 393 -46.79 -9.00 44.52
C PRO A 393 -45.87 -9.52 45.65
N SER A 394 -45.14 -8.62 46.32
CA SER A 394 -44.32 -8.97 47.50
C SER A 394 -44.88 -8.38 48.80
N ASN A 395 -44.95 -9.19 49.86
CA ASN A 395 -45.44 -8.78 51.19
C ASN A 395 -44.44 -9.05 52.33
N ILE A 396 -43.25 -9.58 52.02
CA ILE A 396 -42.25 -9.99 53.02
C ILE A 396 -40.89 -9.29 52.80
N THR A 397 -40.52 -8.98 51.56
CA THR A 397 -39.23 -8.34 51.24
C THR A 397 -39.34 -6.83 51.07
N ARG A 398 -38.41 -6.09 51.70
CA ARG A 398 -38.23 -4.64 51.53
C ARG A 398 -37.19 -4.28 50.46
N ILE A 399 -36.69 -5.28 49.73
CA ILE A 399 -35.71 -5.12 48.66
C ILE A 399 -36.28 -5.81 47.42
N ILE A 400 -36.29 -5.09 46.30
CA ILE A 400 -36.61 -5.61 44.98
C ILE A 400 -35.35 -5.48 44.14
N ASP A 401 -34.69 -6.61 43.85
CA ASP A 401 -33.54 -6.63 42.94
C ASP A 401 -34.05 -6.49 41.50
N VAL A 402 -33.53 -5.51 40.77
CA VAL A 402 -33.89 -5.22 39.37
C VAL A 402 -32.63 -5.29 38.51
N THR A 403 -32.76 -5.95 37.36
CA THR A 403 -31.73 -5.97 36.32
C THR A 403 -32.26 -5.23 35.10
N ALA A 404 -31.60 -4.14 34.71
CA ALA A 404 -31.76 -3.51 33.41
C ALA A 404 -30.85 -4.21 32.39
N THR A 405 -31.40 -4.65 31.26
CA THR A 405 -30.68 -5.32 30.17
C THR A 405 -30.81 -4.52 28.89
N PHE A 406 -29.68 -4.06 28.36
CA PHE A 406 -29.58 -3.41 27.06
C PHE A 406 -29.34 -4.45 25.95
N SER A 407 -29.84 -4.20 24.74
CA SER A 407 -29.61 -5.08 23.57
C SER A 407 -28.16 -5.11 23.10
N GLU A 408 -27.36 -4.13 23.52
CA GLU A 408 -25.96 -3.96 23.16
C GLU A 408 -25.22 -3.13 24.24
N PRO A 409 -23.88 -3.09 24.21
CA PRO A 409 -23.10 -2.34 25.19
C PRO A 409 -23.43 -0.84 25.21
N VAL A 410 -23.62 -0.27 26.41
CA VAL A 410 -23.75 1.17 26.61
C VAL A 410 -22.58 1.74 27.41
N SER A 411 -22.22 2.99 27.15
CA SER A 411 -20.98 3.59 27.68
C SER A 411 -21.18 4.57 28.84
N ASP A 412 -22.38 5.13 28.98
CA ASP A 412 -22.66 6.28 29.87
C ASP A 412 -23.88 6.08 30.79
N PHE A 413 -24.47 4.88 30.86
CA PHE A 413 -25.61 4.63 31.74
C PHE A 413 -25.19 4.58 33.23
N THR A 414 -25.85 5.40 34.05
CA THR A 414 -25.60 5.55 35.48
C THR A 414 -26.87 5.51 36.32
N ALA A 415 -26.72 5.49 37.66
CA ALA A 415 -27.86 5.55 38.57
C ALA A 415 -28.69 6.84 38.46
N ALA A 416 -28.12 7.93 37.94
CA ALA A 416 -28.83 9.21 37.76
C ALA A 416 -29.85 9.15 36.61
N ASP A 417 -29.69 8.18 35.70
CA ASP A 417 -30.52 7.98 34.53
C ASP A 417 -31.82 7.20 34.83
N ILE A 418 -31.98 6.77 36.10
CA ILE A 418 -33.14 6.02 36.58
C ILE A 418 -34.04 6.95 37.38
N THR A 419 -35.27 7.16 36.90
CA THR A 419 -36.31 7.87 37.66
C THR A 419 -37.06 6.87 38.54
N LEU A 420 -37.18 7.17 39.84
CA LEU A 420 -37.75 6.27 40.83
C LEU A 420 -39.19 6.64 41.18
N VAL A 421 -40.02 5.63 41.41
CA VAL A 421 -41.41 5.78 41.85
C VAL A 421 -41.58 5.15 43.24
N ASN A 422 -41.85 5.98 44.25
CA ASN A 422 -42.12 5.56 45.64
C ASN A 422 -41.04 4.67 46.30
N CYS A 423 -39.78 4.76 45.85
CA CYS A 423 -38.65 4.00 46.39
C CYS A 423 -37.35 4.81 46.34
N THR A 424 -36.31 4.31 47.01
CA THR A 424 -34.92 4.74 46.84
C THR A 424 -34.12 3.65 46.13
N LEU A 425 -33.02 4.02 45.47
CA LEU A 425 -32.12 3.08 44.80
C LEU A 425 -30.87 2.81 45.65
N GLU A 426 -30.42 1.57 45.71
CA GLU A 426 -29.14 1.16 46.30
C GLU A 426 -28.40 0.18 45.36
N GLY A 427 -27.06 0.14 45.44
CA GLY A 427 -26.28 -0.94 44.86
C GLY A 427 -26.24 -0.98 43.33
N PHE A 428 -26.34 0.17 42.65
CA PHE A 428 -26.16 0.25 41.20
C PHE A 428 -24.77 -0.24 40.79
N ALA A 429 -24.72 -1.28 39.95
CA ALA A 429 -23.48 -1.79 39.40
C ALA A 429 -23.70 -2.42 38.02
N ALA A 430 -22.68 -2.34 37.16
CA ALA A 430 -22.66 -3.14 35.94
C ALA A 430 -22.58 -4.63 36.32
N ALA A 431 -23.56 -5.42 35.86
CA ALA A 431 -23.68 -6.85 36.10
C ALA A 431 -22.96 -7.70 35.04
N SER A 432 -22.55 -7.07 33.93
CA SER A 432 -21.76 -7.71 32.87
C SER A 432 -20.54 -6.88 32.50
N LYS A 433 -19.45 -7.56 32.11
CA LYS A 433 -18.24 -6.89 31.56
C LYS A 433 -18.48 -6.26 30.19
N ALA A 434 -19.52 -6.70 29.48
CA ALA A 434 -19.95 -6.14 28.22
C ALA A 434 -20.83 -4.89 28.38
N TYR A 435 -21.11 -4.45 29.62
CA TYR A 435 -21.98 -3.29 29.91
C TYR A 435 -23.36 -3.37 29.25
N THR A 436 -23.90 -4.58 29.10
CA THR A 436 -25.26 -4.84 28.62
C THR A 436 -26.25 -5.09 29.74
N GLN A 437 -25.79 -5.20 30.99
CA GLN A 437 -26.64 -5.49 32.15
C GLN A 437 -26.20 -4.68 33.36
N PHE A 438 -27.15 -4.12 34.08
CA PHE A 438 -26.95 -3.32 35.28
C PHE A 438 -27.93 -3.76 36.36
N ASP A 439 -27.39 -4.11 37.52
CA ASP A 439 -28.18 -4.50 38.69
C ASP A 439 -28.31 -3.31 39.63
N PHE A 440 -29.51 -3.14 40.19
CA PHE A 440 -29.79 -2.18 41.25
C PHE A 440 -30.93 -2.69 42.14
N ARG A 441 -31.01 -2.13 43.35
CA ARG A 441 -32.03 -2.48 44.33
C ARG A 441 -32.99 -1.33 44.53
N LEU A 442 -34.28 -1.63 44.45
CA LEU A 442 -35.34 -0.70 44.86
C LEU A 442 -35.73 -0.97 46.31
N LEU A 443 -35.70 0.08 47.14
CA LEU A 443 -36.10 0.06 48.54
C LEU A 443 -37.40 0.89 48.68
N PRO A 444 -38.57 0.23 48.82
CA PRO A 444 -39.85 0.92 48.96
C PRO A 444 -39.88 1.90 50.15
N ALA A 445 -40.30 3.14 49.90
CA ALA A 445 -40.45 4.16 50.95
C ALA A 445 -41.71 3.92 51.82
N ARG A 446 -42.64 3.09 51.35
CA ARG A 446 -43.89 2.69 52.03
C ARG A 446 -44.05 1.17 51.97
N ILE A 447 -44.74 0.60 52.96
CA ILE A 447 -45.03 -0.85 53.03
C ILE A 447 -46.26 -1.27 52.23
N THR A 448 -46.88 -0.36 51.46
CA THR A 448 -48.02 -0.69 50.59
C THR A 448 -48.07 0.28 49.41
N GLY A 449 -48.28 -0.26 48.19
CA GLY A 449 -48.43 0.52 46.96
C GLY A 449 -47.51 0.08 45.84
N GLN A 450 -47.62 0.76 44.70
CA GLN A 450 -46.76 0.52 43.53
C GLN A 450 -45.42 1.26 43.70
N VAL A 451 -44.34 0.52 43.51
CA VAL A 451 -42.97 1.05 43.40
C VAL A 451 -42.42 0.77 42.01
N GLY A 452 -41.41 1.52 41.57
CA GLY A 452 -40.91 1.32 40.22
C GLY A 452 -39.68 2.11 39.87
N ALA A 453 -39.18 1.81 38.68
CA ALA A 453 -38.08 2.50 38.02
C ALA A 453 -38.48 2.78 36.57
N ASP A 454 -38.07 3.94 36.05
CA ASP A 454 -38.25 4.36 34.68
C ASP A 454 -36.88 4.71 34.09
N ILE A 455 -36.60 4.22 32.88
CA ILE A 455 -35.42 4.56 32.09
C ILE A 455 -35.93 5.25 30.82
N ALA A 456 -35.66 6.55 30.71
CA ALA A 456 -36.11 7.36 29.58
C ALA A 456 -35.29 7.06 28.30
N ALA A 457 -35.77 7.56 27.16
CA ALA A 457 -34.98 7.53 25.92
C ALA A 457 -33.81 8.52 26.01
N GLY A 458 -32.67 8.16 25.40
CA GLY A 458 -31.49 9.02 25.27
C GLY A 458 -30.68 9.25 26.54
N VAL A 459 -30.83 8.39 27.54
CA VAL A 459 -30.03 8.44 28.79
C VAL A 459 -28.82 7.51 28.75
N ALA A 460 -28.75 6.61 27.77
CA ALA A 460 -27.64 5.70 27.55
C ALA A 460 -27.31 5.64 26.05
N HIS A 461 -26.02 5.53 25.71
CA HIS A 461 -25.51 5.51 24.34
C HIS A 461 -24.58 4.34 24.09
N ASP A 462 -24.68 3.76 22.89
CA ASP A 462 -23.75 2.75 22.40
C ASP A 462 -22.38 3.36 22.01
N ALA A 463 -21.51 2.56 21.39
CA ALA A 463 -20.20 2.99 20.93
C ALA A 463 -20.23 3.93 19.70
N ALA A 464 -21.28 3.89 18.90
CA ALA A 464 -21.48 4.79 17.75
C ALA A 464 -22.16 6.10 18.16
N GLY A 465 -22.62 6.21 19.41
CA GLY A 465 -23.31 7.35 19.98
C GLY A 465 -24.82 7.34 19.76
N ASN A 466 -25.43 6.20 19.44
CA ASN A 466 -26.88 6.11 19.30
C ASN A 466 -27.55 6.07 20.68
N PRO A 467 -28.61 6.88 20.90
CA PRO A 467 -29.35 6.91 22.16
C PRO A 467 -30.23 5.69 22.34
N ASN A 468 -30.41 5.25 23.59
CA ASN A 468 -31.34 4.18 23.90
C ASN A 468 -32.80 4.59 23.65
N SER A 469 -33.64 3.61 23.28
CA SER A 469 -35.09 3.76 23.35
C SER A 469 -35.57 3.68 24.80
N ALA A 470 -36.68 4.35 25.14
CA ALA A 470 -37.26 4.29 26.48
C ALA A 470 -37.65 2.83 26.84
N ALA A 471 -37.38 2.45 28.09
CA ALA A 471 -37.80 1.15 28.62
C ALA A 471 -39.32 1.12 28.86
N GLU A 472 -39.91 -0.07 28.79
CA GLU A 472 -41.20 -0.29 29.44
C GLU A 472 -41.07 -0.02 30.95
N PRO A 473 -41.94 0.82 31.55
CA PRO A 473 -41.89 1.16 32.97
C PRO A 473 -41.87 -0.08 33.88
N PHE A 474 -40.86 -0.21 34.75
CA PHE A 474 -40.85 -1.29 35.74
C PHE A 474 -41.75 -0.91 36.91
N ARG A 475 -42.70 -1.78 37.24
CA ARG A 475 -43.64 -1.58 38.35
C ARG A 475 -43.79 -2.85 39.17
N HIS A 476 -43.73 -2.71 40.48
CA HIS A 476 -43.84 -3.80 41.46
C HIS A 476 -44.83 -3.41 42.56
N THR A 477 -45.70 -4.33 42.95
CA THR A 477 -46.73 -4.12 43.97
C THR A 477 -46.23 -4.66 45.31
N VAL A 478 -46.10 -3.75 46.28
CA VAL A 478 -45.75 -4.10 47.66
C VAL A 478 -47.04 -4.14 48.49
N GLY A 479 -47.28 -5.28 49.15
CA GLY A 479 -48.40 -5.50 50.06
C GLY A 479 -48.04 -5.29 51.54
N PRO A 480 -49.04 -5.14 52.43
CA PRO A 480 -48.80 -4.91 53.86
C PRO A 480 -48.05 -6.09 54.48
N GLY A 481 -46.83 -5.85 54.96
CA GLY A 481 -46.05 -6.85 55.70
C GLY A 481 -46.63 -7.12 57.08
N PHE A 482 -46.49 -8.36 57.56
CA PHE A 482 -46.97 -8.84 58.86
C PHE A 482 -46.65 -7.86 60.00
N SER A 483 -47.69 -7.39 60.68
CA SER A 483 -47.58 -6.72 61.97
C SER A 483 -47.28 -7.76 63.05
N CYS A 484 -46.02 -7.88 63.45
CA CYS A 484 -45.69 -8.50 64.74
C CYS A 484 -45.89 -7.47 65.87
N ILE A 485 -47.14 -7.08 66.11
CA ILE A 485 -47.56 -6.57 67.42
C ILE A 485 -48.04 -7.78 68.21
N GLY A 486 -47.16 -8.27 69.10
CA GLY A 486 -47.53 -9.26 70.08
C GLY A 486 -48.69 -8.76 70.94
N THR A 487 -49.80 -9.49 70.93
CA THR A 487 -50.79 -9.43 71.99
C THR A 487 -50.76 -10.76 72.72
N THR A 488 -49.99 -10.84 73.79
CA THR A 488 -50.20 -11.84 74.83
C THR A 488 -51.54 -11.54 75.50
N THR A 489 -52.60 -12.20 75.05
CA THR A 489 -53.79 -12.40 75.88
C THR A 489 -53.78 -13.81 76.44
N SER A 490 -54.04 -13.85 77.73
CA SER A 490 -53.93 -14.95 78.67
C SER A 490 -54.62 -16.24 78.24
N LYS A 491 -53.93 -17.35 78.50
CA LYS A 491 -54.43 -18.72 78.62
C LYS A 491 -55.84 -18.81 79.22
N ALA A 492 -56.78 -19.35 78.45
CA ALA A 492 -58.00 -20.00 78.94
C ALA A 492 -58.00 -21.49 78.51
N ALA A 493 -58.56 -22.32 79.38
CA ALA A 493 -58.40 -23.77 79.51
C ALA A 493 -58.88 -24.62 78.29
N PRO A 494 -58.40 -25.89 78.16
CA PRO A 494 -58.70 -26.76 77.02
C PRO A 494 -60.15 -27.27 77.06
N SER A 495 -60.79 -27.36 75.88
CA SER A 495 -62.02 -28.12 75.72
C SER A 495 -61.72 -29.62 75.74
N LYS A 496 -62.55 -30.34 76.50
CA LYS A 496 -62.56 -31.78 76.76
C LYS A 496 -62.18 -32.64 75.53
N ALA A 497 -61.02 -33.29 75.60
CA ALA A 497 -60.80 -34.59 74.96
C ALA A 497 -61.11 -35.70 75.99
N SER A 498 -61.78 -36.74 75.53
CA SER A 498 -62.32 -37.85 76.31
C SER A 498 -61.26 -38.68 77.05
N LEU A 499 -61.67 -39.22 78.21
CA LEU A 499 -60.96 -40.18 79.05
C LEU A 499 -60.69 -41.50 78.30
N ALA A 500 -59.49 -41.63 77.74
CA ALA A 500 -58.73 -42.85 77.43
C ALA A 500 -57.62 -42.34 76.50
N GLU A 501 -56.42 -42.00 76.93
CA GLU A 501 -55.44 -42.87 77.57
C GLU A 501 -54.48 -41.99 78.39
N ILE A 502 -54.55 -42.09 79.72
CA ILE A 502 -53.60 -41.43 80.62
C ILE A 502 -52.48 -42.43 80.94
N ALA A 503 -51.30 -42.08 80.42
CA ALA A 503 -49.98 -42.12 81.07
C ALA A 503 -49.22 -43.46 81.17
N PRO A 504 -47.89 -43.42 81.45
CA PRO A 504 -47.01 -42.26 81.66
C PRO A 504 -45.72 -42.30 80.78
N ILE A 505 -45.15 -41.17 80.36
CA ILE A 505 -44.17 -40.38 81.12
C ILE A 505 -43.12 -41.24 81.85
N ALA A 506 -41.90 -41.33 81.31
CA ALA A 506 -40.69 -41.06 82.08
C ALA A 506 -39.44 -41.20 81.20
N ALA A 507 -38.70 -40.09 81.14
CA ALA A 507 -37.24 -40.00 81.19
C ALA A 507 -36.41 -40.98 80.35
N VAL A 508 -35.56 -40.44 79.47
CA VAL A 508 -34.10 -40.41 79.71
C VAL A 508 -33.54 -39.25 78.87
N MET A 509 -33.27 -38.13 79.55
CA MET A 509 -32.18 -37.22 79.21
C MET A 509 -30.85 -38.00 79.15
N LEU A 510 -29.87 -37.42 78.44
CA LEU A 510 -28.45 -37.34 78.82
C LEU A 510 -27.44 -38.11 77.92
N ILE A 511 -26.48 -37.30 77.43
CA ILE A 511 -25.06 -37.56 77.07
C ILE A 511 -24.77 -38.28 75.74
N LEU A 512 -24.18 -37.53 74.79
CA LEU A 512 -22.73 -37.65 74.51
C LEU A 512 -22.22 -36.46 73.68
N SER A 513 -21.63 -35.52 74.45
CA SER A 513 -20.74 -34.45 74.05
C SER A 513 -19.35 -34.96 73.65
N THR A 514 -18.63 -34.11 72.93
CA THR A 514 -17.16 -34.02 72.75
C THR A 514 -16.50 -34.74 71.55
N ALA A 515 -16.21 -33.96 70.50
CA ALA A 515 -14.98 -34.07 69.70
C ALA A 515 -14.81 -32.87 68.74
N ALA A 516 -14.53 -31.68 69.26
CA ALA A 516 -14.01 -30.58 68.43
C ALA A 516 -13.18 -29.60 69.27
N TYR A 517 -12.10 -30.10 69.89
CA TYR A 517 -11.06 -29.23 70.44
C TYR A 517 -9.69 -29.92 70.30
N ARG A 518 -9.05 -29.75 69.15
CA ARG A 518 -7.58 -29.75 68.99
C ARG A 518 -7.20 -29.49 67.53
N ARG A 519 -6.74 -28.27 67.24
CA ARG A 519 -5.38 -27.98 66.77
C ARG A 519 -5.27 -26.53 66.28
N LYS A 520 -4.59 -25.70 67.08
CA LYS A 520 -3.67 -24.68 66.58
C LYS A 520 -2.59 -24.39 67.64
N LYS A 521 -1.33 -24.42 67.19
CA LYS A 521 -0.06 -23.95 67.79
C LYS A 521 0.59 -24.87 68.84
N ASN A 522 1.59 -25.66 68.46
CA ASN A 522 2.97 -25.25 68.14
C ASN A 522 3.53 -26.12 67.01
#